data_AF-A0A392S1V5-F1
#
_entry.id   AF-A0A392S1V5-F1
#
_cell.length_a   1.000
_cell.length_b   1.000
_cell.length_c   1.000
_cell.angle_alpha   90.00
_cell.angle_beta   90.00
_cell.angle_gamma   90.00
#
_symmetry.space_group_name_H-M   'P 1'
#
loop_
_entity.id
_entity.type
_entity.pdbx_description
1 polymer ?
#
loop_
_entity_poly.entity_id
_entity_poly.type
_entity_poly.pdbx_seq_one_letter_code
_entity_poly.pdbx_strand_id
1 'polypeptide(L)' 'MVCTTMKNLSSKLIRSYRSQVEDLTWARQGVIATVINGESVPLVQQRIEDGGFNNIVITPLGADKVVLHTGIAEN' A
#
# COMPACT_ATOMS: atom_id res chain seq x y z
N MET A 1 6.49 1.63 -13.12
CA MET A 1 7.85 1.67 -13.66
C MET A 1 8.72 2.59 -12.81
N VAL A 2 9.54 2.02 -11.93
CA VAL A 2 10.41 2.81 -11.06
C VAL A 2 11.51 3.49 -11.88
N CYS A 3 11.66 4.81 -11.74
CA CYS A 3 12.74 5.55 -12.38
C CYS A 3 14.04 5.37 -11.58
N THR A 4 15.12 4.97 -12.25
CA THR A 4 16.46 4.89 -11.66
C THR A 4 17.25 6.14 -12.02
N THR A 5 17.69 6.88 -11.02
CA THR A 5 18.51 8.10 -11.18
C THR A 5 19.83 7.92 -10.45
N MET A 6 20.93 8.39 -11.03
CA MET A 6 22.23 8.42 -10.34
C MET A 6 22.35 9.79 -9.66
N LYS A 7 22.48 9.80 -8.33
CA LYS A 7 22.75 11.02 -7.56
C LYS A 7 24.25 11.09 -7.26
N ASN A 8 24.87 12.23 -7.53
CA ASN A 8 26.24 12.50 -7.09
C ASN A 8 26.16 13.21 -5.74
N LEU A 9 26.59 12.51 -4.68
CA LEU A 9 26.74 13.10 -3.37
C LEU A 9 28.23 13.12 -3.05
N SER A 10 28.85 14.30 -3.16
CA SER A 10 30.20 14.59 -2.63
C SER A 10 31.20 13.45 -2.91
N SER A 11 31.46 13.18 -4.21
CA SER A 11 32.36 12.14 -4.76
C SER A 11 31.86 10.68 -4.79
N LYS A 12 30.66 10.40 -4.28
CA LYS A 12 30.05 9.05 -4.37
C LYS A 12 28.80 9.06 -5.25
N LEU A 13 28.76 8.15 -6.22
CA LEU A 13 27.61 7.95 -7.09
C LEU A 13 26.67 6.90 -6.46
N ILE A 14 25.42 7.30 -6.18
CA ILE A 14 24.43 6.44 -5.53
C ILE A 14 23.23 6.24 -6.47
N ARG A 15 22.79 4.99 -6.61
CA ARG A 15 21.53 4.66 -7.29
C ARG A 15 20.37 5.10 -6.43
N SER A 16 19.54 5.99 -6.95
CA SER A 16 18.30 6.46 -6.34
C SER A 16 17.12 5.97 -7.16
N TYR A 17 16.24 5.22 -6.52
CA TYR A 17 14.99 4.74 -7.10
C TYR A 17 13.86 5.70 -6.70
N ARG A 18 13.04 6.12 -7.67
CA ARG A 18 11.88 6.97 -7.41
C ARG A 18 10.68 6.43 -8.18
N SER A 19 9.59 6.18 -7.47
CA SER A 19 8.29 5.84 -8.09
C SER A 19 7.82 7.01 -8.94
N GLN A 20 7.25 6.70 -10.11
CA GLN A 20 6.63 7.71 -10.96
C GLN A 20 5.23 8.07 -10.46
N VAL A 21 4.65 9.15 -10.97
CA VAL A 21 3.31 9.61 -10.55
C VAL A 21 2.25 8.58 -10.90
N GLU A 22 2.42 7.90 -12.03
CA GLU A 22 1.55 6.82 -12.51
C GLU A 22 1.60 5.63 -11.57
N ASP A 23 2.78 5.28 -11.06
CA ASP A 23 2.96 4.21 -10.06
C ASP A 23 2.25 4.54 -8.76
N LEU A 24 2.37 5.79 -8.31
CA LEU A 24 1.67 6.27 -7.13
C LEU A 24 0.15 6.29 -7.33
N THR A 25 -0.31 6.65 -8.52
CA THR A 25 -1.75 6.71 -8.85
C THR A 25 -2.33 5.30 -8.87
N TRP A 26 -1.67 4.35 -9.52
CA TRP A 26 -2.05 2.94 -9.49
C TRP A 26 -2.06 2.36 -8.07
N ALA A 27 -0.99 2.59 -7.30
CA ALA A 27 -0.91 2.05 -5.93
C ALA A 27 -1.99 2.64 -5.00
N ARG A 28 -2.41 3.89 -5.23
CA ARG A 28 -3.48 4.56 -4.47
C ARG A 28 -4.89 4.09 -4.82
N GLN A 29 -5.10 3.45 -5.98
CA GLN A 29 -6.40 2.86 -6.33
C GLN A 29 -6.77 1.65 -5.46
N GLY A 30 -5.79 1.11 -4.73
CA GLY A 30 -5.97 -0.03 -3.85
C GLY A 30 -5.65 -1.37 -4.52
N VAL A 31 -5.67 -2.43 -3.73
CA VAL A 31 -5.31 -3.78 -4.13
C VAL A 31 -6.44 -4.74 -3.77
N ILE A 32 -6.78 -5.64 -4.69
CA ILE A 32 -7.74 -6.71 -4.40
C ILE A 32 -7.01 -7.85 -3.70
N ALA A 33 -7.54 -8.29 -2.57
CA ALA A 33 -7.02 -9.41 -1.80
C ALA A 33 -8.14 -10.40 -1.45
N THR A 34 -7.71 -11.58 -1.00
CA THR A 34 -8.61 -12.63 -0.50
C THR A 34 -8.33 -12.85 0.97
N VAL A 35 -9.38 -12.86 1.79
CA VAL A 35 -9.30 -13.22 3.20
C VAL A 35 -9.18 -14.74 3.30
N ILE A 36 -8.09 -15.20 3.89
CA ILE A 36 -7.83 -16.63 4.07
C ILE A 36 -8.50 -17.16 5.35
N ASN A 37 -8.71 -18.47 5.42
CA ASN A 37 -9.20 -19.17 6.61
C ASN A 37 -10.56 -18.69 7.15
N GLY A 38 -11.34 -17.97 6.35
CA GLY A 38 -12.63 -17.43 6.78
C GLY A 38 -12.51 -16.43 7.93
N GLU A 39 -11.35 -15.78 8.07
CA GLU A 39 -11.17 -14.77 9.12
C GLU A 39 -12.16 -13.62 8.95
N SER A 40 -12.59 -13.03 10.07
CA SER A 40 -13.49 -11.89 10.02
C SER A 40 -12.71 -10.64 9.60
N VAL A 41 -13.30 -9.84 8.69
CA VAL A 41 -12.69 -8.58 8.21
C VAL A 41 -12.25 -7.65 9.37
N PRO A 42 -13.03 -7.46 10.45
CA PRO A 42 -12.59 -6.64 11.58
C PRO A 42 -11.32 -7.16 12.25
N LEU A 43 -11.14 -8.48 12.36
CA LEU A 43 -9.95 -9.07 12.95
C LEU A 43 -8.72 -8.86 12.06
N VAL A 44 -8.89 -8.99 10.74
CA VAL A 44 -7.82 -8.71 9.77
C VAL A 44 -7.43 -7.23 9.80
N GLN A 45 -8.42 -6.33 9.90
CA GLN A 45 -8.19 -4.88 10.02
C GLN A 45 -7.38 -4.55 11.28
N GLN A 46 -7.73 -5.12 12.43
CA GLN A 46 -6.98 -4.92 13.68
C GLN A 46 -5.53 -5.37 13.55
N ARG A 47 -5.26 -6.52 12.90
CA ARG A 47 -3.88 -7.00 12.70
C ARG A 47 -3.05 -6.10 11.78
N ILE A 48 -3.69 -5.47 10.79
CA ILE A 48 -3.05 -4.47 9.93
C ILE A 48 -2.66 -3.24 10.76
N GLU A 49 -3.54 -2.78 11.64
CA GLU A 49 -3.27 -1.68 12.57
C GLU A 49 -2.16 -2.04 13.59
N ASP A 50 -2.18 -3.26 14.15
CA ASP A 50 -1.13 -3.77 15.04
C ASP A 50 0.24 -3.83 14.34
N GLY A 51 0.25 -4.00 13.01
CA GLY A 51 1.45 -3.92 12.17
C GLY A 51 1.93 -2.49 11.88
N GLY A 52 1.22 -1.47 12.37
CA GLY A 52 1.52 -0.06 12.17
C GLY A 52 0.90 0.57 10.93
N PHE A 53 0.01 -0.14 10.22
CA PHE A 53 -0.64 0.35 9.00
C PHE A 53 -1.98 1.03 9.28
N ASN A 54 -1.97 2.09 10.08
CA ASN A 54 -3.18 2.77 10.58
C ASN A 54 -4.06 3.40 9.50
N ASN A 55 -3.52 3.62 8.29
CA ASN A 55 -4.22 4.28 7.19
C ASN A 55 -4.71 3.30 6.12
N ILE A 56 -4.64 1.99 6.34
CA ILE A 56 -5.19 0.99 5.40
C ILE A 56 -6.60 0.62 5.84
N VAL A 57 -7.55 0.65 4.91
CA VAL A 57 -8.94 0.26 5.11
C VAL A 57 -9.24 -0.97 4.26
N ILE A 58 -9.89 -1.97 4.86
CA ILE A 58 -10.42 -3.14 4.16
C ILE A 58 -11.91 -2.95 3.86
N THR A 59 -12.28 -2.92 2.58
CA THR A 59 -13.69 -2.91 2.14
C THR A 59 -14.08 -4.26 1.55
N PRO A 60 -15.11 -4.96 2.06
CA PRO A 60 -15.56 -6.23 1.51
C PRO A 60 -16.22 -6.05 0.14
N LEU A 61 -15.79 -6.87 -0.83
CA LEU A 61 -16.40 -6.95 -2.16
C LEU A 61 -17.39 -8.11 -2.29
N GLY A 62 -17.39 -9.03 -1.32
CA GLY A 62 -18.26 -10.21 -1.25
C GLY A 62 -17.47 -11.49 -1.01
N ALA A 63 -18.13 -12.48 -0.39
CA ALA A 63 -17.51 -13.74 0.04
C ALA A 63 -16.20 -13.50 0.81
N ASP A 64 -15.08 -13.90 0.23
CA ASP A 64 -13.72 -13.79 0.75
C ASP A 64 -12.92 -12.67 0.08
N LYS A 65 -13.47 -11.94 -0.89
CA LYS A 65 -12.77 -10.88 -1.62
C LYS A 65 -12.93 -9.53 -0.93
N VAL A 66 -11.80 -8.82 -0.82
CA VAL A 66 -11.73 -7.48 -0.23
C VAL A 66 -10.87 -6.57 -1.09
N VAL A 67 -11.11 -5.26 -1.00
CA VAL A 67 -10.19 -4.25 -1.50
C VAL A 67 -9.49 -3.57 -0.32
N LEU A 68 -8.16 -3.51 -0.40
CA LEU A 68 -7.29 -2.77 0.51
C LEU A 68 -7.01 -1.42 -0.14
N HIS A 69 -7.32 -0.33 0.55
CA HIS A 69 -7.00 1.00 0.05
C HIS A 69 -6.58 1.91 1.19
N THR A 70 -5.89 3.00 0.86
CA THR A 70 -5.57 4.01 1.86
C THR A 70 -6.85 4.74 2.24
N GLY A 71 -7.14 4.87 3.54
CA GLY A 71 -8.13 5.80 4.06
C GLY A 71 -7.69 7.24 3.75
N ILE A 72 -8.66 8.09 3.42
CA ILE A 72 -8.40 9.53 3.29
C ILE A 72 -8.03 10.02 4.68
N ALA A 73 -6.79 10.49 4.87
CA ALA A 73 -6.47 11.24 6.07
C ALA A 73 -7.30 12.53 6.03
N GLU A 74 -8.24 12.69 6.96
CA GLU A 74 -8.78 14.02 7.24
C GLU A 74 -7.62 14.88 7.73
N ASN A 75 -7.38 15.96 6.99
CA ASN A 75 -6.24 16.86 7.10
C ASN A 75 -6.33 17.76 8.34
#